data_AF-A0A1H9PD45-F1
#
_entry.id   AF-A0A1H9PD45-F1
#
_cell.length_a   1.000
_cell.length_b   1.000
_cell.length_c   1.000
_cell.angle_alpha   90.00
_cell.angle_beta   90.00
_cell.angle_gamma   90.00
#
_symmetry.space_group_name_H-M   'P 1'
#
loop_
_entity.id
_entity.type
_entity.pdbx_description
1 polymer ?
#
loop_
_entity_poly.entity_id
_entity_poly.type
_entity_poly.pdbx_seq_one_letter_code
_entity_poly.pdbx_strand_id
1 'polypeptide(L)'
;MFNRKPNKNWILKSATISQEKDNKYYVSVLFEYVEEVSNVEITDKIIGLDYKSDGLYADSEGKVCGSPKYYRKSHKRLAKLQRQLSKKEKGSNNREKARKKVAKLHRHISNQRLDFLHKESTRIANLYEVV
;
A
#
# COMPACT_ATOMS: atom_id res chain seq x y z
N MET A 1 -4.56 -8.57 -14.39
CA MET A 1 -5.42 -9.73 -14.10
C MET A 1 -6.02 -9.48 -12.74
N PHE A 2 -7.36 -9.44 -12.59
CA PHE A 2 -7.99 -9.22 -11.29
C PHE A 2 -7.78 -10.47 -10.42
N ASN A 3 -7.27 -10.29 -9.19
CA ASN A 3 -7.05 -11.40 -8.25
C ASN A 3 -8.34 -12.07 -7.77
N ARG A 4 -9.50 -11.42 -7.98
CA ARG A 4 -10.83 -11.95 -7.66
C ARG A 4 -11.76 -11.64 -8.82
N LYS A 5 -12.42 -12.65 -9.37
CA LYS A 5 -13.44 -12.46 -10.42
C LYS A 5 -14.79 -12.22 -9.73
N PRO A 6 -15.57 -11.20 -10.14
CA PRO A 6 -16.89 -10.99 -9.57
C PRO A 6 -17.81 -12.16 -9.95
N ASN A 7 -18.66 -12.59 -9.01
CA ASN A 7 -19.67 -13.60 -9.29
C ASN A 7 -20.80 -13.01 -10.14
N LYS A 8 -21.57 -13.87 -10.83
CA LYS A 8 -22.68 -13.44 -11.70
C LYS A 8 -23.74 -12.62 -10.97
N ASN A 9 -23.91 -12.85 -9.67
CA ASN A 9 -24.95 -12.22 -8.86
C ASN A 9 -24.49 -10.88 -8.23
N TRP A 10 -23.24 -10.47 -8.48
CA TRP A 10 -22.72 -9.21 -7.97
C TRP A 10 -23.19 -8.06 -8.85
N ILE A 11 -23.70 -7.00 -8.22
CA ILE A 11 -24.22 -5.82 -8.90
C ILE A 11 -23.11 -4.78 -8.99
N LEU A 12 -22.76 -4.35 -10.20
CA LEU A 12 -21.83 -3.24 -10.39
C LEU A 12 -22.46 -1.93 -9.91
N LYS A 13 -21.82 -1.25 -8.95
CA LYS A 13 -22.29 0.05 -8.43
C LYS A 13 -21.60 1.24 -9.04
N SER A 14 -20.28 1.17 -9.20
CA SER A 14 -19.51 2.27 -9.79
C SER A 14 -18.15 1.79 -10.31
N ALA A 15 -17.61 2.57 -11.24
CA ALA A 15 -16.22 2.47 -11.66
C ALA A 15 -15.56 3.85 -11.55
N THR A 16 -14.50 3.96 -10.77
CA THR A 16 -13.75 5.20 -10.58
C THR A 16 -12.42 5.10 -11.30
N ILE A 17 -12.17 6.04 -12.22
CA ILE A 17 -10.88 6.17 -12.91
C ILE A 17 -10.05 7.22 -12.19
N SER A 18 -8.84 6.87 -11.80
CA SER A 18 -7.89 7.80 -11.19
C SER A 18 -6.60 7.85 -12.00
N GLN A 19 -6.03 9.05 -12.11
CA GLN A 19 -4.73 9.26 -12.73
C GLN A 19 -3.71 9.69 -11.70
N GLU A 20 -2.58 9.01 -11.75
CA GLU A 20 -1.44 9.23 -10.89
C GLU A 20 -0.46 10.27 -11.48
N LYS A 21 0.37 10.90 -10.63
CA LYS A 21 1.27 12.01 -11.01
C LYS A 21 2.37 11.67 -12.04
N ASP A 22 2.53 10.41 -12.40
CA ASP A 22 3.43 9.93 -13.44
C ASP A 22 2.72 9.42 -14.71
N ASN A 23 1.43 9.70 -14.84
CA ASN A 23 0.54 9.34 -15.94
C ASN A 23 0.10 7.87 -15.98
N LYS A 24 0.20 7.12 -14.87
CA LYS A 24 -0.50 5.83 -14.76
C LYS A 24 -1.99 6.04 -14.47
N TYR A 25 -2.83 5.21 -15.08
CA TYR A 25 -4.27 5.16 -14.81
C TYR A 25 -4.61 3.91 -14.01
N TYR A 26 -5.54 4.07 -13.08
CA TYR A 26 -6.10 3.00 -12.28
C TYR A 26 -7.62 3.04 -12.42
N VAL A 27 -8.24 1.87 -12.39
CA VAL A 27 -9.68 1.72 -12.39
C VAL A 27 -10.05 0.92 -11.15
N SER A 28 -10.85 1.52 -10.26
CA SER A 28 -11.48 0.84 -9.14
C SER A 28 -12.91 0.52 -9.52
N VAL A 29 -13.32 -0.74 -9.37
CA VAL A 29 -14.66 -1.20 -9.72
C VAL A 29 -15.33 -1.69 -8.45
N LEU A 30 -16.44 -1.06 -8.06
CA LEU A 30 -17.19 -1.36 -6.85
C LEU A 30 -18.37 -2.26 -7.18
N PHE A 31 -18.44 -3.42 -6.52
CA PHE A 31 -19.56 -4.35 -6.61
C PHE A 31 -20.30 -4.41 -5.27
N GLU A 32 -21.62 -4.53 -5.34
CA GLU A 32 -22.49 -4.87 -4.22
C GLU A 32 -22.91 -6.33 -4.35
N TYR A 33 -22.86 -7.05 -3.24
CA TYR A 33 -23.27 -8.46 -3.19
C TYR A 33 -23.69 -8.84 -1.78
N VAL A 34 -24.55 -9.84 -1.67
CA VAL A 34 -24.92 -10.46 -0.39
C VAL A 34 -23.94 -11.59 -0.11
N GLU A 35 -23.33 -11.56 1.06
CA GLU A 35 -22.46 -12.62 1.58
C GLU A 35 -23.06 -13.08 2.90
N GLU A 36 -23.41 -14.35 3.00
CA GLU A 36 -23.79 -14.95 4.28
C GLU A 36 -22.53 -15.11 5.12
N VAL A 37 -22.37 -14.25 6.12
CA VAL A 37 -21.26 -14.35 7.06
C VAL A 37 -21.59 -15.47 8.04
N SER A 38 -20.84 -16.56 7.99
CA SER A 38 -20.90 -17.58 9.02
C SER A 38 -20.17 -17.09 10.27
N ASN A 39 -20.75 -17.36 11.44
CA ASN A 39 -20.05 -17.14 12.69
C ASN A 39 -18.86 -18.09 12.76
N VAL A 40 -17.67 -17.53 12.94
CA VAL A 40 -16.45 -18.30 13.19
C VAL A 40 -16.44 -18.63 14.68
N GLU A 41 -16.22 -19.89 15.04
CA GLU A 41 -15.97 -20.27 16.43
C GLU A 41 -14.66 -19.62 16.87
N ILE A 42 -14.71 -18.83 17.96
CA ILE A 42 -13.52 -18.17 18.51
C ILE A 42 -12.64 -19.24 19.14
N THR A 43 -11.46 -19.51 18.58
CA THR A 43 -10.44 -20.36 19.22
C THR A 43 -9.47 -19.54 20.09
N ASP A 44 -8.57 -20.23 20.79
CA ASP A 44 -7.55 -19.62 21.66
C ASP A 44 -6.42 -18.89 20.90
N LYS A 45 -6.48 -18.79 19.56
CA LYS A 45 -5.46 -18.11 18.72
C LYS A 45 -5.68 -16.61 18.66
N ILE A 46 -5.45 -15.96 19.80
CA ILE A 46 -5.57 -14.52 19.99
C ILE A 46 -4.17 -13.90 20.07
N ILE A 47 -3.95 -12.79 19.37
CA ILE A 47 -2.69 -12.02 19.47
C ILE A 47 -2.97 -10.55 19.76
N GLY A 48 -2.33 -10.00 20.79
CA GLY A 48 -2.36 -8.56 21.03
C GLY A 48 -1.27 -7.87 20.22
N LEU A 49 -1.59 -6.79 19.52
CA LEU A 49 -0.62 -5.96 18.80
C LEU A 49 -0.55 -4.56 19.42
N ASP A 50 0.62 -4.17 19.91
CA ASP A 50 0.88 -2.81 20.37
C ASP A 50 1.78 -2.04 19.40
N TYR A 51 1.52 -0.75 19.23
CA TYR A 51 2.27 0.08 18.31
C TYR A 51 3.73 0.26 18.76
N LYS A 52 4.66 0.19 17.81
CA LYS A 52 6.07 0.43 18.09
C LYS A 52 6.71 1.43 17.11
N SER A 53 7.31 2.49 17.63
CA SER A 53 7.85 3.60 16.83
C SER A 53 9.19 3.29 16.12
N ASP A 54 10.02 2.42 16.70
CA ASP A 54 11.27 1.93 16.10
C ASP A 54 11.04 0.75 15.13
N GLY A 55 9.82 0.23 15.08
CA GLY A 55 9.34 -0.89 14.28
C GLY A 55 7.98 -0.61 13.64
N LEU A 56 7.10 -1.60 13.66
CA LEU A 56 5.69 -1.48 13.27
C LEU A 56 4.78 -1.77 14.48
N TYR A 57 4.95 -2.94 15.07
CA TYR A 57 4.25 -3.38 16.29
C TYR A 57 5.11 -4.34 17.11
N ALA A 58 4.78 -4.51 18.38
CA ALA A 58 5.19 -5.64 19.20
C ALA A 58 3.96 -6.51 19.45
N ASP A 59 4.11 -7.83 19.37
CA ASP A 59 3.03 -8.74 19.71
C ASP A 59 3.11 -9.27 21.16
N SER A 60 2.00 -9.80 21.66
CA SER A 60 1.88 -10.39 22.99
C SER A 60 2.75 -11.64 23.19
N GLU A 61 3.28 -12.23 22.12
CA GLU A 61 4.26 -13.33 22.17
C GLU A 61 5.71 -12.83 22.28
N GLY A 62 5.93 -11.51 22.32
CA GLY A 62 7.23 -10.88 22.49
C GLY A 62 8.02 -10.69 21.20
N LYS A 63 7.44 -10.99 20.04
CA LYS A 63 8.05 -10.72 18.73
C LYS A 63 7.77 -9.28 18.31
N VAL A 64 8.83 -8.65 17.81
CA VAL A 64 8.78 -7.27 17.32
C VAL A 64 8.82 -7.27 15.80
N CYS A 65 7.80 -6.69 15.17
CA CYS A 65 7.80 -6.45 13.74
C CYS A 65 8.68 -5.23 13.42
N GLY A 66 9.77 -5.45 12.69
CA GLY A 66 10.67 -4.38 12.27
C GLY A 66 10.06 -3.50 11.16
N SER A 67 10.63 -2.30 10.97
CA SER A 67 10.26 -1.43 9.84
C SER A 67 11.38 -1.39 8.80
N PRO A 68 11.13 -1.75 7.52
CA PRO A 68 12.16 -1.84 6.49
C PRO A 68 12.76 -0.50 6.02
N LYS A 69 12.31 0.64 6.60
CA LYS A 69 12.87 2.00 6.39
C LYS A 69 13.08 2.36 4.90
N TYR A 70 12.13 1.99 4.03
CA TYR A 70 12.22 2.17 2.57
C TYR A 70 12.52 3.61 2.13
N TYR A 71 11.92 4.60 2.81
CA TYR A 71 12.18 6.01 2.54
C TYR A 71 13.66 6.36 2.78
N ARG A 72 14.23 5.94 3.92
CA ARG A 72 15.64 6.19 4.28
C ARG A 72 16.59 5.56 3.27
N LYS A 73 16.29 4.35 2.80
CA LYS A 73 17.04 3.67 1.73
C LYS A 73 17.02 4.45 0.42
N SER A 74 15.89 5.06 0.08
CA SER A 74 15.70 5.83 -1.16
C SER A 74 16.08 7.32 -1.05
N HIS A 75 16.37 7.81 0.16
CA HIS A 75 16.54 9.24 0.45
C HIS A 75 17.59 9.92 -0.42
N LYS A 76 18.80 9.32 -0.55
CA LYS A 76 19.88 9.87 -1.38
C LYS A 76 19.45 10.07 -2.83
N ARG A 77 18.73 9.09 -3.39
CA ARG A 77 18.21 9.16 -4.76
C ARG A 77 17.11 10.21 -4.89
N LEU A 78 16.22 10.29 -3.91
CA LEU A 78 15.14 11.27 -3.89
C LEU A 78 15.68 12.70 -3.84
N ALA A 79 16.63 12.98 -2.94
CA ALA A 79 17.29 14.28 -2.83
C ALA A 79 17.98 14.69 -4.14
N LYS A 80 18.67 13.76 -4.81
CA LYS A 80 19.30 14.02 -6.12
C LYS A 80 18.26 14.41 -7.19
N LEU A 81 17.15 13.69 -7.27
CA LEU A 81 16.09 13.98 -8.25
C LEU A 81 15.37 15.30 -7.95
N GLN A 82 15.11 15.59 -6.68
CA GLN A 82 14.53 16.87 -6.25
C GLN A 82 15.45 18.06 -6.59
N ARG A 83 16.77 17.94 -6.35
CA ARG A 83 17.75 18.95 -6.74
C ARG A 83 17.84 19.14 -8.26
N GLN A 84 17.72 18.05 -9.03
CA GLN A 84 17.67 18.15 -10.49
C GLN A 84 16.41 18.87 -10.96
N LEU A 85 15.26 18.59 -10.34
CA LEU A 85 13.98 19.23 -10.64
C LEU A 85 13.99 20.73 -10.34
N SER A 86 14.55 21.14 -9.19
CA SER A 86 14.57 22.56 -8.79
C SER A 86 15.40 23.43 -9.72
N LYS A 87 16.42 22.85 -10.36
CA LYS A 87 17.26 23.52 -11.36
C LYS A 87 16.62 23.64 -12.75
N LYS A 88 15.43 23.07 -12.98
CA LYS A 88 14.75 23.16 -14.28
C LYS A 88 13.80 24.34 -14.32
N GLU A 89 13.78 24.99 -15.48
CA GLU A 89 12.88 26.10 -15.78
C GLU A 89 11.41 25.69 -15.62
N LYS A 90 10.63 26.53 -14.94
CA LYS A 90 9.19 26.32 -14.74
C LYS A 90 8.47 26.27 -16.09
N GLY A 91 7.50 25.38 -16.24
CA GLY A 91 6.77 25.19 -17.51
C GLY A 91 7.52 24.40 -18.59
N SER A 92 8.86 24.28 -18.53
CA SER A 92 9.61 23.56 -19.57
C SER A 92 9.29 22.06 -19.63
N ASN A 93 9.34 21.49 -20.84
CA ASN A 93 9.22 20.05 -21.08
C ASN A 93 10.26 19.23 -20.29
N ASN A 94 11.46 19.78 -20.09
CA ASN A 94 12.52 19.14 -19.32
C ASN A 94 12.21 19.09 -17.82
N ARG A 95 11.56 20.14 -17.28
CA ARG A 95 11.05 20.11 -15.90
C ARG A 95 9.96 19.09 -15.74
N GLU A 96 9.05 18.97 -16.70
CA GLU A 96 7.98 17.96 -16.64
C GLU A 96 8.53 16.53 -16.64
N LYS A 97 9.53 16.25 -17.49
CA LYS A 97 10.27 14.97 -17.46
C LYS A 97 10.92 14.71 -16.09
N ALA A 98 11.54 15.72 -15.48
CA ALA A 98 12.14 15.59 -14.15
C ALA A 98 11.09 15.36 -13.05
N ARG A 99 9.95 16.06 -13.11
CA ARG A 99 8.82 15.92 -12.17
C ARG A 99 8.29 14.49 -12.19
N LYS A 100 8.10 13.91 -13.38
CA LYS A 100 7.68 12.50 -13.53
C LYS A 100 8.66 11.52 -12.90
N LYS A 101 9.97 11.75 -12.99
CA LYS A 101 10.99 10.90 -12.33
C LYS A 101 10.86 10.93 -10.81
N VAL A 102 10.64 12.11 -10.23
CA VAL A 102 10.39 12.27 -8.78
C VAL A 102 9.10 11.53 -8.39
N ALA A 103 8.00 11.73 -9.13
CA ALA A 103 6.72 11.07 -8.88
C ALA A 103 6.85 9.53 -8.93
N LYS A 104 7.55 8.99 -9.92
CA LYS A 104 7.83 7.55 -10.04
C LYS A 104 8.55 6.99 -8.81
N LEU A 105 9.54 7.71 -8.28
CA LEU A 105 10.26 7.27 -7.09
C LEU A 105 9.38 7.32 -5.83
N HIS A 106 8.58 8.38 -5.66
CA HIS A 106 7.62 8.44 -4.55
C HIS A 106 6.64 7.28 -4.60
N ARG A 107 6.09 6.96 -5.78
CA ARG A 107 5.20 5.80 -5.90
C ARG A 107 5.93 4.51 -5.57
N HIS A 108 7.14 4.31 -6.06
CA HIS A 108 7.90 3.09 -5.74
C HIS A 108 8.05 2.92 -4.22
N ILE A 109 8.42 3.97 -3.49
CA ILE A 109 8.53 3.93 -2.02
C ILE A 109 7.16 3.64 -1.38
N SER A 110 6.09 4.26 -1.87
CA SER A 110 4.73 4.02 -1.36
C SER A 110 4.29 2.58 -1.58
N ASN A 111 4.53 2.03 -2.77
CA ASN A 111 4.17 0.66 -3.12
C ASN A 111 4.97 -0.36 -2.29
N GLN A 112 6.25 -0.10 -2.01
CA GLN A 112 7.04 -0.95 -1.11
C GLN A 112 6.48 -0.95 0.31
N ARG A 113 6.04 0.21 0.82
CA ARG A 113 5.39 0.29 2.14
C ARG A 113 4.07 -0.48 2.15
N LEU A 114 3.24 -0.31 1.13
CA LEU A 114 1.95 -1.00 1.01
C LEU A 114 2.15 -2.52 0.90
N ASP A 115 3.09 -2.98 0.08
CA ASP A 115 3.42 -4.40 -0.08
C ASP A 115 3.84 -5.03 1.26
N PHE A 116 4.69 -4.35 2.02
CA PHE A 116 5.08 -4.79 3.37
C PHE A 116 3.88 -4.91 4.30
N LEU A 117 3.03 -3.88 4.35
CA LEU A 117 1.83 -3.89 5.21
C LEU A 117 0.84 -4.97 4.82
N HIS A 118 0.60 -5.18 3.52
CA HIS A 118 -0.29 -6.23 3.03
C HIS A 118 0.23 -7.62 3.37
N LYS A 119 1.54 -7.85 3.25
CA LYS A 119 2.15 -9.13 3.64
C LYS A 119 2.01 -9.38 5.13
N GLU A 120 2.29 -8.39 5.97
CA GLU A 120 2.12 -8.54 7.42
C GLU A 120 0.66 -8.73 7.82
N SER A 121 -0.27 -7.95 7.26
CA SER A 121 -1.71 -8.10 7.56
C SER A 121 -2.23 -9.47 7.13
N THR A 122 -1.83 -9.95 5.95
CA THR A 122 -2.21 -11.29 5.46
C THR A 122 -1.61 -12.38 6.33
N ARG A 123 -0.35 -12.21 6.76
CA ARG A 123 0.32 -13.15 7.68
C ARG A 123 -0.44 -13.24 9.01
N ILE A 124 -0.80 -12.11 9.61
CA ILE A 124 -1.54 -12.06 10.87
C ILE A 124 -2.92 -12.70 10.71
N ALA A 125 -3.70 -12.27 9.70
CA ALA A 125 -5.05 -12.77 9.46
C ALA A 125 -5.12 -14.28 9.14
N ASN A 126 -4.04 -14.87 8.61
CA ASN A 126 -3.96 -16.30 8.35
C ASN A 126 -3.52 -17.12 9.58
N LEU A 127 -2.82 -16.50 10.54
CA LEU A 127 -2.27 -17.20 11.70
C LEU A 127 -3.14 -17.08 12.94
N TYR A 128 -3.83 -15.95 13.08
CA TYR A 128 -4.64 -15.61 14.24
C TYR A 128 -6.06 -15.31 13.81
N GLU A 129 -7.01 -15.76 14.61
CA GLU A 129 -8.44 -15.59 14.35
C GLU A 129 -8.98 -14.31 14.99
N VAL A 130 -8.28 -13.79 16.00
CA VAL A 130 -8.58 -12.55 16.71
C VAL A 130 -7.30 -11.74 16.94
N VAL A 131 -7.37 -10.43 16.69
CA VAL A 131 -6.28 -9.44 16.79
C VAL A 131 -6.74 -8.21 17.55
#